data_AF-A0A4Q4WIS9-F1
#
_entry.id   AF-A0A4Q4WIS9-F1
#
_cell.length_a   1.000
_cell.length_b   1.000
_cell.length_c   1.000
_cell.angle_alpha   90.00
_cell.angle_beta   90.00
_cell.angle_gamma   90.00
#
_symmetry.space_group_name_H-M   'P 1'
#
loop_
_entity.id
_entity.type
_entity.pdbx_description
1 polymer ?
#
loop_
_entity_poly.entity_id
_entity_poly.type
_entity_poly.pdbx_seq_one_letter_code
_entity_poly.pdbx_strand_id
1 'polypeptide(L)'
;MTATFIATVGLAVLVSIDIGNLFYTQRALQRSADLAAMAAAQRLDLPAAAQQAVVQNGLTVDGTNVTLAVVPGVWDASAGTPPTYFTAQAAVDGNTNAAQVTITQNVPYFFMVGRRQLTATAIAKNTPVASFSLGSGLASVNGGLLNQLLGSLLGNANPLSLSLVSYQVF
;
A
#
# COMPACT_ATOMS: atom_id res chain seq x y z
N MET A 1 44.98 26.32 26.80
CA MET A 1 44.43 24.96 26.99
C MET A 1 42.90 24.94 27.13
N THR A 2 42.27 25.96 27.71
CA THR A 2 40.80 26.05 27.85
C THR A 2 40.07 26.30 26.52
N ALA A 3 40.55 27.23 25.69
CA ALA A 3 39.93 27.55 24.40
C ALA A 3 39.94 26.37 23.43
N THR A 4 41.04 25.62 23.37
CA THR A 4 41.17 24.41 22.55
C THR A 4 40.22 23.31 23.01
N PHE A 5 40.07 23.10 24.32
CA PHE A 5 39.13 22.12 24.86
C PHE A 5 37.68 22.46 24.52
N ILE A 6 37.27 23.71 24.72
CA ILE A 6 35.92 24.19 24.38
C ILE A 6 35.66 24.05 22.88
N ALA A 7 36.64 24.38 22.03
CA ALA A 7 36.52 24.23 20.58
C ALA A 7 36.33 22.75 20.18
N THR A 8 37.10 21.83 20.76
CA THR A 8 36.97 20.38 20.47
C THR A 8 35.62 19.84 20.91
N VAL A 9 35.15 20.19 22.12
CA VAL A 9 33.83 19.78 22.60
C VAL A 9 32.72 20.38 21.74
N GLY A 10 32.84 21.65 21.36
CA GLY A 10 31.90 22.32 20.47
C GLY A 10 31.77 21.59 19.13
N LEU A 11 32.90 21.30 18.47
CA LEU A 11 32.90 20.56 17.20
C LEU A 11 32.28 19.16 17.34
N ALA A 12 32.55 18.45 18.44
CA ALA A 12 31.97 17.13 18.69
C ALA A 12 30.44 17.19 18.81
N VAL A 13 29.89 18.21 19.47
CA VAL A 13 28.44 18.42 19.58
C VAL A 13 27.83 18.72 18.20
N LEU A 14 28.45 19.60 17.41
CA LEU A 14 27.95 19.94 16.07
C LEU A 14 27.89 18.71 15.16
N VAL A 15 28.94 17.90 15.14
CA VAL A 15 28.95 16.63 14.38
C VAL A 15 27.89 15.66 14.90
N SER A 16 27.69 15.60 16.22
CA SER A 16 26.67 14.74 16.83
C SER A 16 25.25 15.12 16.41
N ILE A 17 24.97 16.42 16.25
CA ILE A 17 23.66 16.91 15.78
C ILE A 17 23.41 16.45 14.33
N ASP A 18 24.41 16.58 13.45
CA ASP A 18 24.30 16.12 12.06
C ASP A 18 24.03 14.62 11.97
N ILE A 19 24.77 13.82 12.72
CA ILE A 19 24.57 12.37 12.78
C ILE A 19 23.17 12.05 13.34
N GLY A 20 22.77 12.73 14.42
CA GLY A 20 21.45 12.58 15.02
C GLY A 20 20.33 12.86 14.01
N ASN A 21 20.47 13.90 13.20
CA ASN A 21 19.53 14.24 12.14
C ASN A 21 19.45 13.16 11.06
N LEU A 22 20.59 12.58 10.65
CA LEU A 22 20.59 11.48 9.68
C LEU A 22 19.85 10.24 10.21
N PHE A 23 20.10 9.83 11.46
CA PHE A 23 19.41 8.68 12.05
C PHE A 23 17.92 8.96 12.27
N TYR A 24 17.57 10.16 12.71
CA TYR A 24 16.18 10.58 12.83
C TYR A 24 15.46 10.53 11.48
N THR A 25 16.09 11.09 10.44
CA THR A 25 15.54 11.13 9.09
C THR A 25 15.44 9.73 8.48
N GLN A 26 16.45 8.88 8.65
CA GLN A 26 16.42 7.48 8.20
C GLN A 26 15.24 6.73 8.83
N ARG A 27 14.98 6.92 10.13
CA ARG A 27 13.84 6.29 10.81
C ARG A 27 12.50 6.81 10.30
N ALA A 28 12.39 8.11 10.06
CA ALA A 28 11.19 8.71 9.46
C ALA A 28 10.94 8.19 8.04
N LEU A 29 12.01 8.05 7.24
CA LEU A 29 11.97 7.55 5.88
C LEU A 29 11.50 6.09 5.85
N GLN A 30 12.00 5.24 6.75
CA GLN A 30 11.56 3.85 6.88
C GLN A 30 10.08 3.74 7.25
N ARG A 31 9.59 4.55 8.21
CA ARG A 31 8.14 4.60 8.52
C ARG A 31 7.31 4.98 7.30
N SER A 32 7.81 5.91 6.49
CA SER A 32 7.14 6.30 5.26
C SER A 32 7.13 5.19 4.22
N ALA A 33 8.24 4.47 4.08
CA ALA A 33 8.34 3.34 3.16
C ALA A 33 7.41 2.20 3.58
N ASP A 34 7.33 1.88 4.88
CA ASP A 34 6.42 0.87 5.42
C ASP A 34 4.95 1.20 5.14
N LEU A 35 4.55 2.45 5.42
CA LEU A 35 3.20 2.93 5.15
C LEU A 35 2.89 2.88 3.64
N ALA A 36 3.81 3.35 2.81
CA ALA A 36 3.65 3.34 1.35
C ALA A 36 3.60 1.92 0.77
N ALA A 37 4.41 0.99 1.29
CA ALA A 37 4.39 -0.41 0.89
C ALA A 37 3.04 -1.05 1.22
N MET A 38 2.50 -0.83 2.43
CA MET A 38 1.16 -1.32 2.79
C MET A 38 0.08 -0.75 1.89
N ALA A 39 0.13 0.55 1.59
CA ALA A 39 -0.82 1.19 0.67
C ALA A 39 -0.72 0.63 -0.75
N ALA A 40 0.48 0.38 -1.26
CA ALA A 40 0.69 -0.27 -2.56
C ALA A 40 0.19 -1.72 -2.57
N ALA A 41 0.42 -2.48 -1.50
CA ALA A 41 -0.06 -3.86 -1.42
C ALA A 41 -1.59 -3.97 -1.43
N GLN A 42 -2.30 -2.97 -0.89
CA GLN A 42 -3.77 -2.93 -0.94
C GLN A 42 -4.32 -2.72 -2.36
N ARG A 43 -3.59 -1.98 -3.21
CA ARG A 43 -3.95 -1.64 -4.58
C ARG A 43 -2.75 -1.83 -5.51
N LEU A 44 -2.42 -3.10 -5.78
CA LEU A 44 -1.28 -3.46 -6.64
C LEU A 44 -1.44 -2.87 -8.05
N ASP A 45 -2.68 -2.67 -8.49
CA ASP A 45 -3.08 -2.05 -9.77
C ASP A 45 -2.83 -0.54 -9.85
N LEU A 46 -2.71 0.15 -8.71
CA LEU A 46 -2.60 1.60 -8.63
C LEU A 46 -1.35 2.05 -7.86
N PRO A 47 -0.22 2.34 -8.54
CA PRO A 47 1.00 2.82 -7.90
C PRO A 47 0.82 4.17 -7.18
N ALA A 48 -0.21 4.95 -7.56
CA ALA A 48 -0.56 6.22 -6.92
C ALA A 48 -0.89 6.07 -5.42
N ALA A 49 -1.35 4.90 -4.97
CA ALA A 49 -1.66 4.66 -3.56
C ALA A 49 -0.43 4.83 -2.65
N ALA A 50 0.74 4.32 -3.07
CA ALA A 50 2.00 4.52 -2.36
C ALA A 50 2.41 6.00 -2.31
N GLN A 51 2.26 6.73 -3.42
CA GLN A 51 2.63 8.14 -3.46
C GLN A 51 1.75 8.98 -2.53
N GLN A 52 0.43 8.73 -2.50
CA GLN A 52 -0.48 9.40 -1.57
C GLN A 52 -0.12 9.12 -0.12
N ALA A 53 0.22 7.87 0.20
CA ALA A 53 0.71 7.46 1.51
C ALA A 53 1.97 8.24 1.95
N VAL A 54 2.94 8.42 1.06
CA VAL A 54 4.16 9.21 1.32
C VAL A 54 3.82 10.68 1.58
N VAL A 55 2.94 11.27 0.78
CA VAL A 55 2.51 12.68 0.93
C VAL A 55 1.73 12.89 2.23
N GLN A 56 0.83 11.98 2.59
CA GLN A 56 0.10 12.03 3.86
C GLN A 56 1.02 11.87 5.07
N ASN A 57 2.15 11.18 4.91
CA ASN A 57 3.18 11.06 5.93
C ASN A 57 4.17 12.26 5.96
N GLY A 58 3.89 13.33 5.19
CA GLY A 58 4.62 14.60 5.25
C GLY A 58 5.84 14.69 4.34
N LEU A 59 6.03 13.76 3.40
CA LEU A 59 7.10 13.81 2.41
C LEU A 59 6.55 14.21 1.03
N THR A 60 7.17 15.21 0.41
CA THR A 60 6.82 15.62 -0.96
C THR A 60 7.75 14.94 -1.95
N VAL A 61 7.20 14.08 -2.82
CA VAL A 61 7.95 13.45 -3.92
C VAL A 61 8.13 14.48 -5.05
N ASP A 62 9.35 15.00 -5.20
CA ASP A 62 9.70 16.05 -6.17
C ASP A 62 10.61 15.57 -7.30
N GLY A 63 11.04 14.29 -7.26
CA GLY A 63 11.92 13.69 -8.26
C GLY A 63 13.40 14.10 -8.14
N THR A 64 13.74 15.02 -7.23
CA THR A 64 15.09 15.58 -7.10
C THR A 64 15.66 15.38 -5.69
N ASN A 65 14.93 15.84 -4.66
CA ASN A 65 15.31 15.68 -3.27
C ASN A 65 14.67 14.46 -2.65
N VAL A 66 13.46 14.10 -3.06
CA VAL A 66 12.76 12.88 -2.67
C VAL A 66 12.27 12.15 -3.91
N THR A 67 12.71 10.92 -4.08
CA THR A 67 12.24 10.02 -5.13
C THR A 67 11.53 8.82 -4.54
N LEU A 68 10.55 8.31 -5.28
CA LEU A 68 9.74 7.16 -4.91
C LEU A 68 9.76 6.17 -6.08
N ALA A 69 10.13 4.92 -5.79
CA ALA A 69 10.02 3.80 -6.71
C ALA A 69 9.08 2.76 -6.11
N VAL A 70 8.08 2.35 -6.89
CA VAL A 70 7.11 1.31 -6.52
C VAL A 70 7.24 0.19 -7.53
N VAL A 71 7.55 -1.01 -7.06
CA VAL A 71 7.79 -2.19 -7.89
C VAL A 71 6.83 -3.30 -7.45
N PRO A 72 5.88 -3.73 -8.30
CA PRO A 72 5.06 -4.89 -7.99
C PRO A 72 5.90 -6.18 -8.03
N GLY A 73 5.44 -7.22 -7.37
CA GLY A 73 6.11 -8.51 -7.41
C GLY A 73 5.39 -9.62 -6.67
N VAL A 74 6.09 -10.73 -6.54
CA VAL A 74 5.66 -11.91 -5.79
C VAL A 74 6.52 -12.04 -4.54
N TRP A 75 5.86 -12.15 -3.39
CA TRP A 75 6.47 -12.57 -2.15
C TRP A 75 6.08 -14.02 -1.86
N ASP A 76 7.06 -14.88 -1.63
CA ASP A 76 6.88 -16.30 -1.30
C ASP A 76 8.00 -16.78 -0.37
N ALA A 77 7.63 -17.18 0.86
CA ALA A 77 8.61 -17.70 1.85
C ALA A 77 9.16 -19.08 1.50
N SER A 78 8.48 -19.85 0.66
CA SER A 78 8.87 -21.21 0.29
C SER A 78 9.75 -21.25 -0.95
N ALA A 79 9.47 -20.41 -1.95
CA ALA A 79 10.22 -20.36 -3.20
C ALA A 79 11.14 -19.13 -3.35
N GLY A 80 10.92 -18.08 -2.56
CA GLY A 80 11.67 -16.82 -2.66
C GLY A 80 13.08 -16.91 -2.08
N THR A 81 13.97 -16.06 -2.59
CA THR A 81 15.36 -15.98 -2.14
C THR A 81 15.46 -15.12 -0.86
N PRO A 82 16.09 -15.61 0.22
CA PRO A 82 16.39 -14.79 1.39
C PRO A 82 17.32 -13.61 1.05
N PRO A 83 17.27 -12.50 1.80
CA PRO A 83 16.49 -12.30 3.02
C PRO A 83 15.07 -11.75 2.78
N THR A 84 14.75 -11.29 1.56
CA THR A 84 13.50 -10.56 1.29
C THR A 84 12.36 -11.46 0.87
N TYR A 85 12.65 -12.63 0.28
CA TYR A 85 11.66 -13.55 -0.29
C TYR A 85 10.76 -12.89 -1.35
N PHE A 86 11.26 -11.81 -1.98
CA PHE A 86 10.52 -11.00 -2.95
C PHE A 86 11.19 -11.06 -4.32
N THR A 87 10.37 -11.28 -5.35
CA THR A 87 10.76 -11.26 -6.76
C THR A 87 9.98 -10.16 -7.46
N ALA A 88 10.70 -9.16 -7.97
CA ALA A 88 10.11 -8.06 -8.72
C ALA A 88 9.50 -8.53 -10.05
N GLN A 89 8.38 -7.92 -10.44
CA GLN A 89 7.73 -8.11 -11.72
C GLN A 89 7.65 -6.77 -12.47
N ALA A 90 7.65 -6.83 -13.80
CA ALA A 90 7.54 -5.63 -14.64
C ALA A 90 6.12 -5.05 -14.68
N ALA A 91 5.11 -5.89 -14.47
CA ALA A 91 3.70 -5.53 -14.48
C ALA A 91 2.94 -6.40 -13.47
N VAL A 92 1.76 -5.91 -13.09
CA VAL A 92 0.83 -6.66 -12.24
C VAL A 92 0.16 -7.74 -13.07
N ASP A 93 0.16 -8.97 -12.56
CA ASP A 93 -0.54 -10.11 -13.12
C ASP A 93 -1.32 -10.88 -12.04
N GLY A 94 -1.94 -12.01 -12.41
CA GLY A 94 -2.72 -12.82 -11.49
C GLY A 94 -1.94 -13.45 -10.33
N ASN A 95 -0.60 -13.42 -10.39
CA ASN A 95 0.28 -13.97 -9.37
C ASN A 95 0.94 -12.89 -8.50
N THR A 96 0.89 -11.62 -8.92
CA THR A 96 1.38 -10.49 -8.14
C THR A 96 0.63 -10.40 -6.81
N ASN A 97 1.37 -10.49 -5.72
CA ASN A 97 0.81 -10.49 -4.36
C ASN A 97 1.53 -9.51 -3.43
N ALA A 98 2.54 -8.79 -3.90
CA ALA A 98 3.34 -7.90 -3.07
C ALA A 98 3.80 -6.65 -3.84
N ALA A 99 4.15 -5.62 -3.08
CA ALA A 99 4.76 -4.41 -3.61
C ALA A 99 6.00 -4.07 -2.78
N GLN A 100 7.09 -3.75 -3.48
CA GLN A 100 8.28 -3.15 -2.90
C GLN A 100 8.24 -1.65 -3.15
N VAL A 101 8.41 -0.87 -2.09
CA VAL A 101 8.51 0.58 -2.16
C VAL A 101 9.89 1.00 -1.70
N THR A 102 10.57 1.80 -2.51
CA THR A 102 11.84 2.41 -2.18
C THR A 102 11.69 3.93 -2.21
N ILE A 103 12.03 4.59 -1.10
CA ILE A 103 12.07 6.04 -0.98
C ILE A 103 13.51 6.46 -0.82
N THR A 104 13.95 7.42 -1.62
CA THR A 104 15.29 8.01 -1.51
C THR A 104 15.16 9.49 -1.20
N GLN A 105 15.92 9.96 -0.21
CA GLN A 105 15.93 11.37 0.20
C GLN A 105 17.36 11.91 0.30
N ASN A 106 17.60 13.07 -0.29
CA ASN A 106 18.85 13.82 -0.13
C ASN A 106 18.76 14.74 1.10
N VAL A 107 19.51 14.43 2.15
CA VAL A 107 19.51 15.16 3.43
C VAL A 107 20.76 16.04 3.53
N PRO A 108 20.63 17.38 3.57
CA PRO A 108 21.78 18.25 3.81
C PRO A 108 22.26 18.14 5.26
N TYR A 109 23.56 18.32 5.46
CA TYR A 109 24.10 18.51 6.79
C TYR A 109 23.84 19.94 7.29
N PHE A 110 23.71 20.12 8.60
CA PHE A 110 23.61 21.44 9.22
C PHE A 110 24.99 22.08 9.43
N PHE A 111 25.98 21.31 9.90
CA PHE A 111 27.29 21.84 10.26
C PHE A 111 28.45 21.24 9.45
N MET A 112 28.31 20.01 8.97
CA MET A 112 29.22 19.39 8.01
C MET A 112 28.96 19.91 6.59
N VAL A 113 29.93 19.73 5.69
CA VAL A 113 29.81 20.15 4.29
C VAL A 113 29.14 19.06 3.46
N GLY A 114 28.15 19.44 2.65
CA GLY A 114 27.53 18.57 1.66
C GLY A 114 26.18 18.00 2.08
N ARG A 115 25.83 16.85 1.51
CA ARG A 115 24.56 16.15 1.75
C ARG A 115 24.76 14.64 1.74
N ARG A 116 23.89 13.91 2.43
CA ARG A 116 23.84 12.45 2.44
C ARG A 116 22.57 11.98 1.75
N GLN A 117 22.70 11.05 0.82
CA GLN A 117 21.56 10.32 0.30
C GLN A 117 21.18 9.20 1.29
N LEU A 118 19.92 9.20 1.71
CA LEU A 118 19.30 8.18 2.53
C LEU A 118 18.31 7.40 1.70
N THR A 119 18.21 6.10 1.96
CA THR A 119 17.30 5.20 1.24
C THR A 119 16.58 4.30 2.23
N ALA A 120 15.29 4.15 2.02
CA ALA A 120 14.39 3.30 2.79
C ALA A 120 13.66 2.37 1.83
N THR A 121 13.62 1.08 2.13
CA THR A 121 12.95 0.08 1.31
C THR A 121 12.09 -0.80 2.20
N ALA A 122 10.82 -0.94 1.81
CA ALA A 122 9.85 -1.78 2.49
C ALA A 122 9.14 -2.67 1.47
N ILE A 123 8.76 -3.86 1.91
CA ILE A 123 7.98 -4.82 1.12
C ILE A 123 6.74 -5.17 1.92
N ALA A 124 5.58 -5.04 1.30
CA ALA A 124 4.32 -5.50 1.87
C ALA A 124 3.66 -6.48 0.91
N LYS A 125 3.01 -7.50 1.48
CA LYS A 125 2.22 -8.48 0.73
C LYS A 125 0.74 -8.30 1.03
N ASN A 126 -0.09 -8.57 0.04
CA ASN A 126 -1.52 -8.72 0.18
C ASN A 126 -1.85 -10.20 0.41
N THR A 127 -2.33 -10.53 1.60
CA THR A 127 -2.88 -11.84 1.91
C THR A 127 -4.40 -11.71 2.01
N PRO A 128 -5.17 -12.04 0.96
CA PRO A 128 -6.62 -11.98 1.02
C PRO A 128 -7.12 -13.01 2.05
N VAL A 129 -7.60 -12.54 3.21
CA VAL A 129 -8.08 -13.40 4.31
C VAL A 129 -9.54 -13.82 4.09
N ALA A 130 -10.28 -13.13 3.22
CA ALA A 130 -11.61 -13.53 2.74
C ALA A 130 -11.95 -12.79 1.44
N SER A 131 -12.40 -13.52 0.41
CA SER A 131 -13.09 -12.95 -0.75
C SER A 131 -14.59 -13.10 -0.54
N PHE A 132 -15.33 -11.99 -0.50
CA PHE A 132 -16.78 -12.03 -0.43
C PHE A 132 -17.33 -12.02 -1.86
N SER A 133 -17.77 -13.20 -2.33
CA SER A 133 -18.49 -13.32 -3.60
C SER A 133 -19.99 -13.16 -3.32
N LEU A 134 -20.54 -12.00 -3.67
CA LEU A 134 -21.99 -11.82 -3.74
C LEU A 134 -22.49 -12.50 -5.02
N GLY A 135 -22.78 -13.80 -4.93
CA GLY A 135 -23.56 -14.48 -5.95
C GLY A 135 -24.96 -13.85 -6.05
N SER A 136 -25.51 -13.77 -7.26
CA SER A 136 -26.84 -13.25 -7.62
C SER A 136 -28.03 -14.00 -6.97
N GLY A 137 -27.81 -14.72 -5.87
CA GLY A 137 -28.82 -15.49 -5.13
C GLY A 137 -29.94 -14.66 -4.51
N LEU A 138 -29.85 -13.33 -4.44
CA LEU A 138 -30.99 -12.47 -4.09
C LEU A 138 -31.99 -12.27 -5.25
N ALA A 139 -31.58 -12.54 -6.50
CA ALA A 139 -32.46 -12.50 -7.66
C ALA A 139 -33.19 -13.82 -7.90
N SER A 140 -32.73 -14.95 -7.33
CA SER A 140 -33.40 -16.25 -7.52
C SER A 140 -34.48 -16.56 -6.47
N VAL A 141 -34.59 -15.75 -5.41
CA VAL A 141 -35.64 -15.90 -4.39
C VAL A 141 -36.81 -14.96 -4.71
N ASN A 142 -37.44 -15.04 -5.88
CA ASN A 142 -38.80 -14.48 -6.03
C ASN A 142 -39.60 -14.94 -7.25
N GLY A 143 -39.49 -16.22 -7.62
CA GLY A 143 -40.60 -16.88 -8.34
C GLY A 143 -41.67 -17.44 -7.38
N GLY A 144 -41.23 -17.92 -6.20
CA GLY A 144 -42.12 -18.59 -5.24
C GLY A 144 -42.57 -17.73 -4.07
N LEU A 145 -41.68 -16.93 -3.48
CA LEU A 145 -42.00 -16.17 -2.26
C LEU A 145 -42.92 -14.97 -2.54
N LEU A 146 -42.76 -14.31 -3.69
CA LEU A 146 -43.66 -13.25 -4.16
C LEU A 146 -45.06 -13.80 -4.43
N ASN A 147 -45.16 -14.97 -5.08
CA ASN A 147 -46.45 -15.63 -5.32
C ASN A 147 -47.13 -16.06 -4.01
N GLN A 148 -46.36 -16.45 -2.99
CA GLN A 148 -46.88 -16.79 -1.66
C GLN A 148 -47.35 -15.56 -0.89
N LEU A 149 -46.65 -14.42 -1.01
CA LEU A 149 -47.04 -13.16 -0.36
C LEU A 149 -48.25 -12.49 -1.07
N LEU A 150 -48.28 -12.54 -2.40
CA LEU A 150 -49.46 -12.09 -3.15
C LEU A 150 -50.67 -13.01 -2.92
N GLY A 151 -50.45 -14.33 -2.76
CA GLY A 151 -51.51 -15.28 -2.42
C GLY A 151 -52.11 -15.04 -1.03
N SER A 152 -51.30 -14.64 -0.04
CA SER A 152 -51.78 -14.35 1.31
C SER A 152 -52.51 -13.00 1.41
N LEU A 153 -52.09 -12.00 0.63
CA LEU A 153 -52.74 -10.69 0.59
C LEU A 153 -54.04 -10.66 -0.24
N LEU A 154 -54.15 -11.50 -1.28
CA LEU A 154 -55.37 -11.61 -2.09
C LEU A 154 -56.35 -12.69 -1.58
N GLY A 155 -56.01 -13.43 -0.54
CA GLY A 155 -56.92 -14.39 0.12
C GLY A 155 -57.33 -15.59 -0.74
N ASN A 156 -56.65 -15.89 -1.85
CA ASN A 156 -56.99 -16.98 -2.75
C ASN A 156 -55.77 -17.87 -3.06
N ALA A 157 -55.87 -19.14 -2.66
CA ALA A 157 -54.84 -20.17 -2.74
C ALA A 157 -54.74 -20.83 -4.14
N ASN A 158 -54.71 -20.05 -5.22
CA ASN A 158 -54.57 -20.60 -6.57
C ASN A 158 -53.31 -20.05 -7.26
N PRO A 159 -52.39 -20.89 -7.77
CA PRO A 159 -51.12 -20.45 -8.31
C PRO A 159 -51.32 -19.67 -9.62
N LEU A 160 -51.10 -18.36 -9.58
CA LEU A 160 -50.97 -17.53 -10.77
C LEU A 160 -49.67 -17.92 -11.49
N SER A 161 -49.79 -18.55 -12.66
CA SER A 161 -48.67 -18.83 -13.55
C SER A 161 -48.31 -17.56 -14.33
N LEU A 162 -47.41 -16.74 -13.80
CA LEU A 162 -46.77 -15.69 -14.60
C LEU A 162 -45.67 -16.33 -15.45
N SER A 163 -45.95 -16.56 -16.72
CA SER A 163 -44.94 -16.92 -17.72
C SER A 163 -44.13 -15.67 -18.06
N LEU A 164 -42.83 -15.69 -17.75
CA LEU A 164 -41.88 -14.65 -18.14
C LEU A 164 -41.67 -14.73 -19.66
N VAL A 165 -42.21 -13.76 -20.39
CA VAL A 165 -41.84 -13.48 -21.77
C VAL A 165 -40.33 -13.25 -21.82
N SER A 166 -39.64 -14.05 -22.63
CA SER A 166 -38.20 -13.98 -22.86
C SER A 166 -37.78 -12.63 -23.45
N TYR A 167 -36.80 -11.99 -22.84
CA TYR A 167 -36.07 -10.87 -23.42
C TYR A 167 -34.96 -11.44 -24.32
N GLN A 168 -35.17 -11.42 -25.64
CA GLN A 168 -34.09 -11.57 -26.62
C GLN A 168 -33.48 -10.19 -26.88
N VAL A 169 -32.15 -10.11 -26.81
CA VAL A 169 -31.38 -8.98 -27.35
C VAL A 169 -30.62 -9.49 -28.56
N PHE A 170 -30.69 -8.73 -29.65
CA PHE A 170 -29.89 -8.90 -30.86
C PHE A 170 -28.41 -8.63 -30.62
#